data_AF-A0A0M8PP57-F1
#
_entry.id   AF-A0A0M8PP57-F1
#
_cell.length_a   1.000
_cell.length_b   1.000
_cell.length_c   1.000
_cell.angle_alpha   90.00
_cell.angle_beta   90.00
_cell.angle_gamma   90.00
#
_symmetry.space_group_name_H-M   'P 1'
#
loop_
_entity.id
_entity.type
_entity.pdbx_description
1 polymer ?
#
loop_
_entity_poly.entity_id
_entity_poly.type
_entity_poly.pdbx_seq_one_letter_code
_entity_poly.pdbx_strand_id
1 'polypeptide(L)'
;MKAVLGPNGDLSFQTKLKIFMWKTIFEGTEIPIKQENLLVPGEYLVSYMASAHIGVVQQRLLSDGKESPQEMARIISTITLNGPFIAAGLKK
;
A
#
# COMPACT_ATOMS: atom_id res chain seq x y z
N MET A 1 3.36 -15.20 7.46
CA MET A 1 3.50 -14.09 6.48
C MET A 1 4.38 -14.46 5.28
N LYS A 2 5.62 -14.95 5.46
CA LYS A 2 6.49 -15.35 4.33
C LYS A 2 5.84 -16.33 3.33
N ALA A 3 5.00 -17.26 3.78
CA ALA A 3 4.28 -18.19 2.88
C ALA A 3 3.21 -17.52 1.98
N VAL A 4 2.60 -16.41 2.43
CA VAL A 4 1.51 -15.72 1.71
C VAL A 4 2.03 -14.51 0.92
N LEU A 5 3.13 -13.92 1.38
CA LEU A 5 3.75 -12.72 0.82
C LEU A 5 5.12 -13.01 0.19
N GLY A 6 5.59 -14.25 0.15
CA GLY A 6 6.86 -14.57 -0.51
C GLY A 6 6.78 -14.46 -2.03
N PRO A 7 7.89 -14.73 -2.75
CA PRO A 7 7.92 -14.79 -4.22
C PRO A 7 6.88 -15.76 -4.82
N ASN A 8 6.49 -16.79 -4.06
CA ASN A 8 5.47 -17.78 -4.41
C ASN A 8 4.16 -17.57 -3.60
N GLY A 9 3.91 -16.36 -3.12
CA GLY A 9 2.75 -16.03 -2.29
C GLY A 9 1.41 -16.20 -3.02
N ASP A 10 0.34 -16.43 -2.27
CA ASP A 10 -1.00 -16.65 -2.82
C ASP A 10 -1.54 -15.35 -3.46
N LEU A 11 -1.79 -15.41 -4.78
CA LEU A 11 -2.40 -14.32 -5.55
C LEU A 11 -3.77 -13.90 -4.98
N SER A 12 -4.48 -14.81 -4.28
CA SER A 12 -5.73 -14.50 -3.59
C SER A 12 -5.56 -13.41 -2.53
N PHE A 13 -4.38 -13.32 -1.89
CA PHE A 13 -4.12 -12.29 -0.90
C PHE A 13 -4.06 -10.90 -1.54
N GLN A 14 -3.33 -10.75 -2.65
CA GLN A 14 -3.23 -9.47 -3.35
C GLN A 14 -4.60 -8.99 -3.84
N THR A 15 -5.41 -9.92 -4.37
CA THR A 15 -6.78 -9.63 -4.81
C THR A 15 -7.67 -9.22 -3.64
N LYS A 16 -7.63 -9.95 -2.52
CA LYS A 16 -8.39 -9.61 -1.31
C LYS A 16 -7.98 -8.25 -0.74
N LEU A 17 -6.68 -7.93 -0.74
CA LEU A 17 -6.19 -6.63 -0.26
C LEU A 17 -6.69 -5.49 -1.15
N LYS A 18 -6.64 -5.64 -2.48
CA LYS A 18 -7.17 -4.64 -3.41
C LYS A 18 -8.67 -4.40 -3.20
N ILE A 19 -9.46 -5.47 -3.06
CA ILE A 19 -10.90 -5.37 -2.77
C ILE A 19 -11.13 -4.67 -1.43
N PHE A 20 -10.38 -5.07 -0.39
CA PHE A 20 -10.49 -4.44 0.93
C PHE A 20 -10.19 -2.93 0.85
N MET A 21 -9.07 -2.54 0.23
CA MET A 21 -8.69 -1.15 0.09
C MET A 21 -9.71 -0.34 -0.71
N TRP A 22 -10.23 -0.89 -1.81
CA TRP A 22 -11.30 -0.25 -2.56
C TRP A 22 -12.51 0.05 -1.68
N LYS A 23 -13.00 -0.96 -0.95
CA LYS A 23 -14.14 -0.82 -0.04
C LYS A 23 -13.87 0.21 1.05
N THR A 24 -12.69 0.19 1.66
CA THR A 24 -12.34 1.13 2.73
C THR A 24 -12.22 2.56 2.23
N ILE A 25 -11.62 2.78 1.07
CA ILE A 25 -11.34 4.13 0.54
C ILE A 25 -12.59 4.76 -0.09
N PHE A 26 -13.38 3.98 -0.82
CA PHE A 26 -14.46 4.51 -1.65
C PHE A 26 -15.86 4.13 -1.19
N GLU A 27 -16.04 3.05 -0.42
CA GLU A 27 -17.36 2.55 0.02
C GLU A 27 -17.54 2.64 1.56
N GLY A 28 -16.52 3.14 2.27
CA GLY A 28 -16.47 3.20 3.74
C GLY A 28 -17.41 4.24 4.36
N THR A 29 -17.66 4.09 5.66
CA THR A 29 -18.81 4.71 6.36
C THR A 29 -18.55 6.09 6.96
N GLU A 30 -17.30 6.53 7.13
CA GLU A 30 -17.03 7.79 7.83
C GLU A 30 -17.00 8.98 6.87
N ILE A 31 -16.11 9.00 5.86
CA ILE A 31 -16.14 9.95 4.73
C ILE A 31 -15.39 9.32 3.53
N PRO A 32 -16.08 8.68 2.58
CA PRO A 32 -15.41 8.07 1.43
C PRO A 32 -14.78 9.14 0.53
N ILE A 33 -13.64 8.81 -0.08
CA ILE A 33 -13.02 9.69 -1.08
C ILE A 33 -13.93 9.73 -2.30
N LYS A 34 -14.25 10.95 -2.74
CA LYS A 34 -15.05 11.20 -3.93
C LYS A 34 -14.26 10.89 -5.20
N GLN A 35 -14.73 9.96 -6.02
CA GLN A 35 -14.03 9.54 -7.23
C GLN A 35 -13.89 10.68 -8.24
N GLU A 36 -14.84 11.62 -8.27
CA GLU A 36 -14.82 12.80 -9.13
C GLU A 36 -13.65 13.76 -8.83
N ASN A 37 -13.04 13.67 -7.65
CA ASN A 37 -11.90 14.50 -7.24
C ASN A 37 -10.55 13.84 -7.54
N LEU A 38 -10.54 12.59 -8.03
CA LEU A 38 -9.31 11.86 -8.28
C LEU A 38 -8.61 12.39 -9.54
N LEU A 39 -7.28 12.49 -9.47
CA LEU A 39 -6.44 12.88 -10.61
C LEU A 39 -6.18 11.72 -11.59
N VAL A 40 -6.56 10.49 -11.21
CA VAL A 40 -6.40 9.25 -11.97
C VAL A 40 -7.59 8.33 -11.67
N PRO A 41 -7.92 7.34 -12.52
CA PRO A 41 -9.01 6.41 -12.21
C PRO A 41 -8.72 5.62 -10.92
N GLY A 42 -9.75 5.46 -10.09
CA GLY A 42 -9.62 4.91 -8.73
C GLY A 42 -9.09 3.48 -8.70
N GLU A 43 -9.40 2.68 -9.71
CA GLU A 43 -8.94 1.29 -9.84
C GLU A 43 -7.43 1.22 -10.00
N TYR A 44 -6.84 2.11 -10.81
CA TYR A 44 -5.39 2.21 -10.96
C TYR A 44 -4.74 2.71 -9.68
N LEU A 45 -5.35 3.70 -9.01
CA LEU A 45 -4.86 4.21 -7.73
C LEU A 45 -4.81 3.11 -6.66
N VAL A 46 -5.90 2.37 -6.47
CA VAL A 46 -5.98 1.28 -5.49
C VAL A 46 -5.02 0.15 -5.83
N SER A 47 -4.92 -0.22 -7.11
CA SER A 47 -3.98 -1.26 -7.55
C SER A 47 -2.54 -0.85 -7.25
N TYR A 48 -2.16 0.39 -7.57
CA TYR A 48 -0.85 0.95 -7.27
C TYR A 48 -0.57 0.94 -5.75
N MET A 49 -1.49 1.46 -4.94
CA MET A 49 -1.32 1.52 -3.49
C MET A 49 -1.18 0.11 -2.89
N ALA A 50 -2.04 -0.82 -3.25
CA ALA A 50 -1.99 -2.19 -2.74
C ALA A 50 -0.66 -2.87 -3.08
N SER A 51 -0.22 -2.77 -4.33
CA SER A 51 1.07 -3.32 -4.78
C SER A 51 2.25 -2.68 -4.05
N ALA A 52 2.26 -1.36 -3.88
CA ALA A 52 3.31 -0.67 -3.14
C ALA A 52 3.39 -1.11 -1.67
N HIS A 53 2.25 -1.19 -0.98
CA HIS A 53 2.21 -1.61 0.43
C HIS A 53 2.65 -3.06 0.60
N ILE A 54 2.23 -3.96 -0.31
CA ILE A 54 2.69 -5.35 -0.33
C ILE A 54 4.21 -5.39 -0.51
N GLY A 55 4.76 -4.68 -1.50
CA GLY A 55 6.20 -4.67 -1.76
C GLY A 55 7.03 -4.21 -0.55
N VAL A 56 6.58 -3.18 0.17
CA VAL A 56 7.26 -2.69 1.38
C VAL A 56 7.23 -3.75 2.50
N VAL A 57 6.09 -4.41 2.73
CA VAL A 57 6.00 -5.49 3.74
C VAL A 57 6.85 -6.69 3.32
N GLN A 58 6.87 -7.04 2.04
CA GLN A 58 7.72 -8.10 1.49
C GLN A 58 9.20 -7.81 1.73
N GLN A 59 9.66 -6.59 1.44
CA GLN A 59 11.04 -6.17 1.65
C GLN A 59 11.48 -6.39 3.10
N ARG A 60 10.64 -5.99 4.06
CA ARG A 60 10.89 -6.19 5.49
C ARG A 60 10.95 -7.67 5.85
N LEU A 61 10.01 -8.47 5.35
CA LEU A 61 9.98 -9.91 5.60
C LEU A 61 11.21 -10.62 5.05
N LEU A 62 11.70 -10.23 3.87
CA LEU A 62 12.89 -10.78 3.24
C LEU A 62 14.18 -10.35 3.96
N SER A 63 14.17 -9.19 4.62
CA SER A 63 15.29 -8.67 5.43
C SER A 63 15.26 -9.19 6.88
N ASP A 64 14.61 -10.33 7.12
CA ASP A 64 14.41 -10.95 8.44
C ASP A 64 13.85 -10.02 9.52
N GLY A 65 13.05 -9.03 9.12
CA GLY A 65 12.37 -8.14 10.05
C GLY A 65 13.28 -7.08 10.68
N LYS A 66 14.35 -6.69 9.98
CA LYS A 66 15.33 -5.66 10.41
C LYS A 66 14.68 -4.40 11.00
N GLU A 67 13.64 -3.88 10.36
CA GLU A 67 12.91 -2.69 10.82
C GLU A 67 11.84 -3.08 11.85
N SER A 68 11.74 -2.31 12.94
CA SER A 68 10.67 -2.43 13.93
C SER A 68 9.29 -2.09 13.33
N PRO A 69 8.18 -2.55 13.95
CA PRO A 69 6.83 -2.18 13.51
C PRO A 69 6.62 -0.66 13.41
N GLN A 70 7.21 0.12 14.32
CA GLN A 70 7.13 1.57 14.35
C GLN A 70 7.87 2.21 13.17
N GLU A 71 9.08 1.73 12.86
CA GLU A 71 9.84 2.19 11.69
C GLU A 71 9.09 1.88 10.39
N MET A 72 8.50 0.68 10.30
CA MET A 72 7.69 0.30 9.15
C MET A 72 6.45 1.17 8.96
N ALA A 73 5.75 1.49 10.05
CA ALA A 73 4.63 2.40 10.02
C ALA A 73 5.06 3.80 9.54
N ARG A 74 6.23 4.27 9.99
CA ARG A 74 6.81 5.55 9.54
C ARG A 74 7.18 5.51 8.05
N ILE A 75 7.80 4.45 7.57
CA ILE A 75 8.19 4.29 6.16
C ILE A 75 6.93 4.29 5.26
N ILE A 76 5.96 3.44 5.57
CA ILE A 76 4.73 3.31 4.78
C ILE A 76 3.96 4.63 4.78
N SER A 77 3.75 5.26 5.94
CA SER A 77 3.02 6.53 6.02
C SER A 77 3.73 7.67 5.27
N THR A 78 5.07 7.73 5.34
CA THR A 78 5.85 8.74 4.60
C THR A 78 5.66 8.60 3.09
N ILE A 79 5.71 7.36 2.56
CA ILE A 79 5.55 7.12 1.12
C ILE A 79 4.09 7.35 0.70
N THR A 80 3.12 6.90 1.48
CA THR A 80 1.69 7.01 1.14
C THR A 80 1.19 8.45 1.16
N LEU A 81 1.61 9.24 2.15
CA LEU A 81 1.15 10.62 2.29
C LEU A 81 1.86 11.60 1.36
N ASN A 82 3.18 11.41 1.15
CA ASN A 82 3.97 12.34 0.34
C ASN A 82 4.18 11.86 -1.11
N GLY A 83 3.87 10.61 -1.39
CA GLY A 83 4.22 9.96 -2.66
C GLY A 83 5.70 9.57 -2.76
N PRO A 84 6.04 8.70 -3.74
CA PRO A 84 7.39 8.14 -3.86
C PRO A 84 8.46 9.17 -4.21
N PHE A 85 8.13 10.22 -4.98
CA PHE A 85 9.11 11.24 -5.38
C PHE A 85 9.58 12.10 -4.21
N ILE A 86 8.68 12.50 -3.32
CA ILE A 86 9.06 13.23 -2.10
C ILE A 86 9.81 12.29 -1.16
N ALA A 87 9.35 11.05 -0.98
CA ALA A 87 10.02 10.05 -0.14
C ALA A 87 11.46 9.72 -0.64
N ALA A 88 11.70 9.80 -1.95
CA ALA A 88 13.02 9.63 -2.56
C ALA A 88 13.90 10.90 -2.53
N GLY A 89 13.39 12.03 -2.02
CA GLY A 89 14.12 13.31 -1.99
C GLY A 89 14.20 14.01 -3.36
N LEU A 90 13.38 13.62 -4.33
CA LEU A 90 13.39 14.15 -5.70
C LEU A 90 12.46 15.36 -5.89
N LYS A 91 11.53 15.56 -4.96
CA LYS A 91 10.59 16.69 -4.95
C LYS A 91 10.46 17.23 -3.53
N LYS A 92 10.31 18.54 -3.40
CA LYS A 92 10.02 19.24 -2.13
C LYS A 92 8.54 19.53 -2.02
#